data_AF-A0A7C2F4A1-F1
#
_entry.id   AF-A0A7C2F4A1-F1
#
_cell.length_a   1.000
_cell.length_b   1.000
_cell.length_c   1.000
_cell.angle_alpha   90.00
_cell.angle_beta   90.00
_cell.angle_gamma   90.00
#
_symmetry.space_group_name_H-M   'P 1'
#
loop_
_entity.id
_entity.type
_entity.pdbx_description
1 polymer ?
#
loop_
_entity_poly.entity_id
_entity_poly.type
_entity_poly.pdbx_seq_one_letter_code
_entity_poly.pdbx_strand_id
1 'polypeptide(L)' 'MSVATANARYRTEFQERSFYFCCLRCKETFERSPETYLETTGSL' A
#
# COMPACT_ATOMS: atom_id res chain seq x y z
N MET A 1 -18.38 -2.85 10.43
CA MET A 1 -17.02 -3.18 10.89
C MET A 1 -16.06 -2.16 10.30
N SER A 2 -15.75 -1.12 11.06
CA SER A 2 -14.89 0.00 10.68
C SER A 2 -13.44 -0.40 10.91
N VAL A 3 -12.66 -0.55 9.84
CA VAL A 3 -11.22 -0.78 9.96
C VAL A 3 -10.59 0.52 10.47
N ALA A 4 -10.24 0.56 11.76
CA ALA A 4 -9.54 1.69 12.34
C ALA A 4 -8.11 1.72 11.78
N THR A 5 -7.87 2.60 10.81
CA THR A 5 -6.57 2.90 10.19
C THR A 5 -5.48 3.29 11.19
N ALA A 6 -5.85 3.60 12.44
CA ALA A 6 -4.94 3.87 13.55
C ALA A 6 -3.96 2.71 13.85
N ASN A 7 -4.25 1.48 13.41
CA ASN A 7 -3.37 0.31 13.59
C ASN A 7 -2.83 -0.25 12.27
N ALA A 8 -2.74 0.56 11.21
CA ALA A 8 -2.05 0.15 9.99
C ALA A 8 -0.54 0.01 10.27
N ARG A 9 -0.15 -1.12 10.89
CA ARG A 9 1.22 -1.47 11.27
C ARG A 9 2.12 -1.61 10.05
N TYR A 10 1.51 -1.85 8.88
CA TYR A 10 2.19 -2.07 7.62
C TYR A 10 1.92 -0.88 6.69
N ARG A 11 2.93 -0.01 6.58
CA ARG A 11 2.97 1.08 5.59
C ARG A 11 4.27 1.02 4.81
N THR A 12 4.27 1.56 3.61
CA THR A 12 5.49 1.85 2.86
C THR A 12 5.42 3.24 2.25
N GLU A 13 6.55 3.90 2.13
CA GLU A 13 6.68 5.20 1.46
C GLU A 13 7.31 4.95 0.10
N PHE A 14 6.58 5.26 -0.97
CA PHE A 14 7.02 5.05 -2.34
C PHE A 14 6.66 6.27 -3.19
N GLN A 15 7.64 6.84 -3.91
CA GLN A 15 7.46 8.05 -4.71
C GLN A 15 6.74 9.18 -3.96
N GLU A 16 7.19 9.48 -2.74
CA GLU A 16 6.62 10.55 -1.89
C GLU A 16 5.14 10.34 -1.51
N ARG A 17 4.63 9.11 -1.69
CA ARG A 17 3.29 8.69 -1.28
C ARG A 17 3.35 7.60 -0.22
N SER A 18 2.48 7.69 0.77
CA SER A 18 2.36 6.69 1.83
C SER A 18 1.27 5.68 1.48
N PHE A 19 1.66 4.41 1.30
CA PHE A 19 0.74 3.29 1.06
C PHE A 19 0.53 2.52 2.34
N TYR A 20 -0.73 2.20 2.63
CA TYR A 20 -1.14 1.46 3.83
C TYR A 20 -1.67 0.09 3.43
N PHE A 21 -1.29 -0.95 4.18
CA PHE A 21 -1.67 -2.32 3.90
C PHE A 21 -2.38 -2.95 5.09
N CYS A 22 -3.35 -3.81 4.80
CA CYS A 22 -4.09 -4.56 5.81
C CYS A 22 -3.23 -5.67 6.46
N CYS A 23 -2.17 -6.13 5.80
CA CYS A 23 -1.28 -7.18 6.31
C CYS A 23 0.14 -7.08 5.74
N LEU A 24 1.10 -7.76 6.40
CA LEU A 24 2.51 -7.80 5.98
C LEU A 24 2.66 -8.37 4.57
N ARG A 25 1.91 -9.42 4.23
CA ARG A 25 1.97 -10.06 2.92
C ARG A 25 1.65 -9.09 1.78
N CYS A 26 0.63 -8.23 1.95
CA CYS A 26 0.29 -7.20 0.96
C CYS A 26 1.40 -6.15 0.85
N LYS A 27 2.03 -5.76 1.97
CA LYS A 27 3.19 -4.87 1.97
C LYS A 27 4.36 -5.48 1.19
N GLU A 28 4.74 -6.72 1.51
CA GLU A 28 5.87 -7.40 0.84
C GLU A 28 5.63 -7.59 -0.65
N THR A 29 4.40 -7.93 -1.04
CA THR A 29 4.05 -8.10 -2.47
C THR A 29 4.14 -6.75 -3.20
N PHE A 30 3.67 -5.66 -2.57
CA PHE A 30 3.81 -4.32 -3.12
C PHE A 30 5.29 -3.89 -3.20
N GLU A 31 6.10 -4.14 -2.17
CA GLU A 31 7.54 -3.82 -2.20
C GLU A 31 8.30 -4.61 -3.26
N ARG A 32 7.85 -5.82 -3.60
CA ARG A 32 8.47 -6.67 -4.62
C ARG A 32 8.19 -6.18 -6.05
N SER A 33 7.02 -5.60 -6.29
CA SER A 33 6.61 -5.13 -7.63
C SER A 33 5.69 -3.91 -7.54
N PRO A 34 6.16 -2.78 -7.01
CA PRO A 34 5.30 -1.62 -6.74
C PRO A 34 4.76 -1.00 -8.04
N GLU A 35 5.56 -1.02 -9.11
CA GLU A 35 5.22 -0.43 -10.41
C GLU A 35 3.93 -1.02 -10.99
N THR A 36 3.77 -2.35 -10.93
CA THR A 36 2.56 -3.05 -11.41
C THR A 36 1.29 -2.65 -10.65
N TYR A 37 1.41 -2.31 -9.36
CA TYR A 37 0.28 -1.84 -8.55
C TYR A 37 -0.02 -0.35 -8.77
N LEU A 38 0.99 0.43 -9.16
CA LEU A 38 0.87 1.88 -9.39
C LEU A 38 0.35 2.21 -10.79
N GLU A 39 0.60 1.35 -11.78
CA GLU A 39 0.04 1.46 -13.14
C GLU A 39 -1.50 1.52 -13.16
N THR A 40 -2.17 1.02 -12.11
CA THR A 40 -3.64 1.07 -11.99
C THR A 40 -4.19 2.40 -11.44
N THR A 41 -3.36 3.33 -10.94
CA THR A 41 -3.84 4.55 -10.26
C THR A 41 -3.60 5.84 -11.06
N GLY A 42 -3.61 5.75 -12.39
CA GLY A 42 -3.38 6.90 -13.27
C GLY A 42 -4.27 6.91 -14.50
N SER A 43 -5.60 6.97 -14.34
CA SER A 43 -6.54 7.45 -15.37
C SER A 43 -7.92 7.67 -14.75
N LEU A 44 -8.22 8.93 -14.39
CA LEU A 44 -9.47 9.68 -14.62
C LEU A 44 -9.43 10.99 -13.83
#